data_AF-A0A3A8UP20-F1
#
_entry.id   AF-A0A3A8UP20-F1
#
_cell.length_a   1.000
_cell.length_b   1.000
_cell.length_c   1.000
_cell.angle_alpha   90.00
_cell.angle_beta   90.00
_cell.angle_gamma   90.00
#
_symmetry.space_group_name_H-M   'P 1'
#
loop_
_entity.id
_entity.type
_entity.pdbx_description
1 polymer ?
#
loop_
_entity_poly.entity_id
_entity_poly.type
_entity_poly.pdbx_seq_one_letter_code
_entity_poly.pdbx_strand_id
1 'polypeptide(L)'
;MYIPVFWKDRIVEFPRRVSSVSLGNGLFEWTPAPGEILERGTQQSSTNFGNMDFGTLENALMSAYSAINIRLAQEFVDDMRGQVISVDLKNTLKFPATNAEKTITLPQTVNKVDYDVFAEVVSADGPVERVEVYGKALNAFKVCYSGSAKNVTVKLHVTGGLY
;
A
#
# COMPACT_ATOMS: atom_id res chain seq x y z
N MET A 1 -2.45 14.03 -13.68
CA MET A 1 -1.02 14.26 -13.35
C MET A 1 -0.79 15.75 -13.40
N TYR A 2 -0.24 16.34 -12.33
CA TYR A 2 0.10 17.76 -12.34
C TYR A 2 1.27 18.01 -13.30
N ILE A 3 1.20 19.09 -14.08
CA ILE A 3 2.23 19.48 -15.05
C ILE A 3 2.87 20.76 -14.51
N PRO A 4 4.17 20.74 -14.17
CA PRO A 4 4.84 21.92 -13.62
C PRO A 4 4.93 23.03 -14.67
N VAL A 5 4.74 24.27 -14.24
CA VAL A 5 5.01 25.45 -15.07
C VAL A 5 6.45 25.89 -14.83
N PHE A 6 7.22 26.02 -15.90
CA PHE A 6 8.58 26.54 -15.81
C PHE A 6 8.54 28.06 -15.83
N TRP A 7 8.46 28.66 -14.64
CA TRP A 7 8.49 30.09 -14.44
C TRP A 7 9.85 30.68 -14.82
N LYS A 8 9.82 31.83 -15.50
CA LYS A 8 11.01 32.56 -15.95
C LYS A 8 10.87 34.03 -15.61
N ASP A 9 11.94 34.62 -15.10
CA ASP A 9 11.95 36.06 -14.85
C ASP A 9 12.16 36.82 -16.17
N ARG A 10 11.63 38.04 -16.24
CA ARG A 10 11.84 38.92 -17.39
C ARG A 10 13.26 39.47 -17.36
N ILE A 11 13.99 39.34 -18.47
CA ILE A 11 15.35 39.88 -18.63
C ILE A 11 15.31 40.99 -19.68
N VAL A 12 15.91 42.13 -19.34
CA VAL A 12 16.00 43.32 -20.19
C VAL A 12 17.42 43.85 -20.19
N GLU A 13 17.79 44.58 -21.25
CA GLU A 13 19.13 45.12 -21.45
C GLU A 13 19.58 46.07 -20.32
N PHE A 14 18.67 46.92 -19.82
CA PHE A 14 18.96 47.87 -18.75
C PHE A 14 17.96 47.75 -17.58
N PRO A 15 18.23 46.84 -16.61
CA PRO A 15 17.39 46.67 -15.44
C PRO A 15 17.28 47.97 -14.62
N ARG A 16 16.07 48.29 -14.17
CA ARG A 16 15.75 49.48 -13.34
C ARG A 16 16.07 50.85 -13.97
N ARG A 17 16.35 50.92 -15.27
CA ARG A 17 16.47 52.19 -15.98
C ARG A 17 15.10 52.80 -16.24
N VAL A 18 15.03 54.11 -16.08
CA VAL A 18 13.82 54.92 -16.27
C VAL A 18 14.18 56.09 -17.18
N SER A 19 13.23 56.49 -18.03
CA SER A 19 13.28 57.78 -18.72
C SER A 19 12.48 58.79 -17.92
N SER A 20 12.97 60.02 -17.89
CA SER A 20 12.31 61.12 -17.18
C SER A 20 12.08 62.29 -18.12
N VAL A 21 10.86 62.79 -18.17
CA VAL A 21 10.47 63.96 -18.97
C VAL A 21 9.95 65.04 -18.02
N SER A 22 10.51 66.24 -18.10
CA SER A 22 10.04 67.38 -17.29
C SER A 22 8.70 67.87 -17.80
N LEU A 23 7.72 68.01 -16.91
CA LEU A 23 6.41 68.59 -17.19
C LEU A 23 6.32 70.08 -16.81
N GLY A 24 7.43 70.66 -16.35
CA GLY A 24 7.49 72.02 -15.80
C GLY A 24 7.14 72.08 -14.30
N ASN A 25 7.42 73.23 -13.66
CA ASN A 25 7.14 73.48 -12.23
C ASN A 25 7.70 72.44 -11.25
N GLY A 26 8.84 71.80 -11.60
CA GLY A 26 9.47 70.77 -10.78
C GLY A 26 8.80 69.38 -10.85
N LEU A 27 7.79 69.19 -11.70
CA LEU A 27 7.15 67.90 -11.94
C LEU A 27 7.88 67.12 -13.05
N PHE A 28 8.02 65.81 -12.86
CA PHE A 28 8.64 64.90 -13.81
C PHE A 28 7.76 63.68 -14.00
N GLU A 29 7.57 63.27 -15.26
CA GLU A 29 7.02 61.96 -15.61
C GLU A 29 8.16 60.95 -15.68
N TRP A 30 8.00 59.82 -15.00
CA TRP A 30 8.99 58.74 -14.97
C TRP A 30 8.38 57.49 -15.57
N THR A 31 8.98 56.98 -16.65
CA THR A 31 8.53 55.75 -17.31
C THR A 31 9.68 54.74 -17.40
N PRO A 32 9.41 53.42 -17.24
CA PRO A 32 10.44 52.40 -17.42
C PRO A 32 11.06 52.47 -18.82
N ALA A 33 12.40 52.50 -18.90
CA ALA A 33 13.15 52.53 -20.16
C ALA A 33 14.10 51.32 -20.27
N PRO A 34 13.55 50.08 -20.32
CA PRO A 34 14.32 48.86 -20.16
C PRO A 34 15.30 48.53 -21.32
N GLY A 35 15.20 49.22 -22.45
CA GLY A 35 15.93 48.84 -23.67
C GLY A 35 15.31 47.61 -24.34
N GLU A 36 16.13 46.79 -24.99
CA GLU A 36 15.68 45.53 -25.59
C GLU A 36 15.23 44.51 -24.52
N ILE A 37 14.16 43.76 -24.82
CA ILE A 37 13.70 42.66 -23.97
C ILE A 37 14.39 41.38 -24.46
N LEU A 38 15.40 40.94 -23.71
CA LEU A 38 16.17 39.73 -24.00
C LEU A 38 15.37 38.46 -23.66
N GLU A 39 14.56 38.51 -22.61
CA GLU A 39 13.64 37.43 -22.25
C GLU A 39 12.31 37.99 -21.73
N ARG A 40 11.19 37.54 -22.29
CA ARG A 40 9.86 38.06 -21.96
C ARG A 40 9.42 37.76 -20.53
N GLY A 41 9.89 36.65 -19.95
CA GLY A 41 9.45 36.14 -18.66
C GLY A 41 8.03 35.56 -18.69
N THR A 42 7.64 34.93 -17.58
CA THR A 42 6.29 34.41 -17.32
C THR A 42 5.47 35.36 -16.44
N GLN A 43 4.19 35.04 -16.20
CA GLN A 43 3.27 35.90 -15.44
C GLN A 43 3.70 36.12 -13.99
N GLN A 44 4.48 35.20 -13.41
CA GLN A 44 4.97 35.26 -12.04
C GLN A 44 6.48 35.04 -11.98
N SER A 45 7.09 35.40 -10.84
CA SER A 45 8.53 35.29 -10.62
C SER A 45 9.01 33.84 -10.52
N SER A 46 10.12 33.56 -11.19
CA SER A 46 10.74 32.24 -11.23
C SER A 46 11.15 31.73 -9.85
N THR A 47 11.68 32.61 -9.00
CA THR A 47 12.23 32.22 -7.69
C THR A 47 11.15 31.76 -6.73
N ASN A 48 10.03 32.47 -6.65
CA ASN A 48 8.97 32.14 -5.69
C ASN A 48 8.04 31.04 -6.23
N PHE A 49 7.55 31.22 -7.45
CA PHE A 49 6.56 30.29 -8.02
C PHE A 49 7.21 29.03 -8.60
N GLY A 50 8.46 29.09 -9.07
CA GLY A 50 9.21 27.90 -9.46
C GLY A 50 9.36 26.92 -8.30
N ASN A 51 9.80 27.40 -7.13
CA ASN A 51 9.91 26.56 -5.94
C ASN A 51 8.56 25.99 -5.49
N MET A 52 7.49 26.78 -5.58
CA MET A 52 6.14 26.33 -5.21
C MET A 52 5.60 25.25 -6.17
N ASP A 53 5.77 25.42 -7.47
CA ASP A 53 5.32 24.44 -8.48
C ASP A 53 6.11 23.14 -8.38
N PHE A 54 7.44 23.22 -8.22
CA PHE A 54 8.26 22.03 -7.97
C PHE A 54 7.91 21.36 -6.65
N GLY A 55 7.67 22.12 -5.58
CA GLY A 55 7.21 21.56 -4.31
C GLY A 55 5.85 20.87 -4.43
N THR A 56 4.95 21.38 -5.29
CA THR A 56 3.66 20.73 -5.57
C THR A 56 3.86 19.40 -6.30
N LEU A 57 4.73 19.37 -7.31
CA LEU A 57 5.08 18.14 -8.02
C LEU A 57 5.73 17.11 -7.08
N GLU A 58 6.69 17.53 -6.27
CA GLU A 58 7.40 16.67 -5.31
C GLU A 58 6.45 16.09 -4.27
N ASN A 59 5.56 16.91 -3.69
CA ASN A 59 4.54 16.43 -2.76
C ASN A 59 3.60 15.40 -3.39
N ALA A 60 3.21 15.60 -4.65
CA ALA A 60 2.40 14.61 -5.37
C ALA A 60 3.16 13.28 -5.56
N LEU A 61 4.45 13.34 -5.88
CA LEU A 61 5.31 12.17 -6.02
C LEU A 61 5.50 11.44 -4.67
N MET A 62 5.79 12.18 -3.60
CA MET A 62 5.92 11.63 -2.24
C MET A 62 4.62 10.99 -1.75
N SER A 63 3.47 11.60 -2.05
CA SER A 63 2.16 11.04 -1.72
C SER A 63 1.91 9.73 -2.46
N ALA A 64 2.21 9.68 -3.77
CA ALA A 64 2.09 8.45 -4.55
C ALA A 64 3.02 7.34 -4.03
N TYR A 65 4.27 7.67 -3.71
CA TYR A 65 5.21 6.73 -3.10
C TYR A 65 4.72 6.23 -1.75
N SER A 66 4.21 7.12 -0.90
CA SER A 66 3.66 6.77 0.41
C SER A 66 2.44 5.85 0.27
N ALA A 67 1.55 6.12 -0.69
CA ALA A 67 0.40 5.26 -0.97
C ALA A 67 0.80 3.83 -1.38
N ILE A 68 1.87 3.69 -2.17
CA ILE A 68 2.44 2.37 -2.52
C ILE A 68 2.96 1.65 -1.28
N ASN A 69 3.71 2.34 -0.41
CA ASN A 69 4.22 1.74 0.83
C ASN A 69 3.10 1.36 1.81
N ILE A 70 2.06 2.20 1.92
CA ILE A 70 0.88 1.90 2.75
C ILE A 70 0.19 0.65 2.24
N ARG A 71 0.04 0.49 0.91
CA ARG A 71 -0.53 -0.72 0.33
C ARG A 71 0.31 -1.95 0.66
N LEU A 72 1.63 -1.88 0.53
CA LEU A 72 2.51 -3.01 0.89
C LEU A 72 2.37 -3.35 2.38
N ALA A 73 2.29 -2.35 3.26
CA ALA A 73 2.07 -2.58 4.69
C ALA A 73 0.69 -3.20 4.97
N GLN A 74 -0.36 -2.81 4.23
CA GLN A 74 -1.68 -3.45 4.31
C GLN A 74 -1.64 -4.91 3.88
N GLU A 75 -0.92 -5.23 2.80
CA GLU A 75 -0.73 -6.61 2.34
C GLU A 75 -0.06 -7.48 3.41
N PHE A 76 0.96 -6.97 4.11
CA PHE A 76 1.56 -7.66 5.27
C PHE A 76 0.59 -7.82 6.45
N VAL A 77 -0.25 -6.82 6.72
CA VAL A 77 -1.27 -6.90 7.79
C VAL A 77 -2.33 -7.95 7.46
N ASP A 78 -2.75 -8.04 6.20
CA ASP A 78 -3.72 -9.05 5.76
C ASP A 78 -3.11 -10.46 5.81
N ASP A 79 -1.82 -10.60 5.52
CA ASP A 79 -1.07 -11.86 5.71
C ASP A 79 -1.04 -12.32 7.18
N MET A 80 -0.87 -11.38 8.12
CA MET A 80 -0.94 -11.64 9.56
C MET A 80 -2.35 -11.95 10.07
N ARG A 81 -3.39 -11.27 9.54
CA ARG A 81 -4.79 -11.55 9.88
C ARG A 81 -5.16 -12.98 9.50
N GLY A 82 -4.63 -13.43 8.37
CA GLY A 82 -4.84 -14.77 7.87
C GLY A 82 -6.31 -15.04 7.54
N GLN A 83 -6.67 -16.32 7.49
CA GLN A 83 -8.02 -16.79 7.19
C GLN A 83 -8.42 -17.90 8.15
N VAL A 84 -9.72 -17.96 8.45
CA VAL A 84 -10.29 -18.90 9.41
C VAL A 84 -11.22 -19.87 8.70
N ILE A 85 -11.04 -21.17 8.93
CA ILE A 85 -11.81 -22.23 8.30
C ILE A 85 -12.38 -23.15 9.38
N SER A 86 -13.69 -23.38 9.37
CA SER A 86 -14.33 -24.37 10.25
C SER A 86 -14.54 -25.68 9.50
N VAL A 87 -14.14 -26.79 10.12
CA VAL A 87 -14.12 -28.11 9.49
C VAL A 87 -14.62 -29.18 10.45
N ASP A 88 -15.57 -29.99 9.98
CA ASP A 88 -15.97 -31.21 10.66
C ASP A 88 -15.15 -32.41 10.17
N LEU A 89 -14.57 -33.13 11.14
CA LEU A 89 -13.78 -34.35 10.98
C LEU A 89 -14.54 -35.53 11.61
N LYS A 90 -14.64 -36.63 10.87
CA LYS A 90 -15.40 -37.82 11.28
C LYS A 90 -14.50 -39.05 11.36
N ASN A 91 -14.52 -39.74 12.49
CA ASN A 91 -13.84 -41.02 12.68
C ASN A 91 -14.86 -42.15 12.81
N THR A 92 -14.68 -43.21 12.03
CA THR A 92 -15.48 -44.44 12.13
C THR A 92 -14.68 -45.63 12.64
N LEU A 93 -13.37 -45.49 12.81
CA LEU A 93 -12.49 -46.55 13.30
C LEU A 93 -12.43 -46.57 14.83
N LYS A 94 -12.06 -47.73 15.37
CA LYS A 94 -11.82 -47.89 16.81
C LYS A 94 -10.43 -47.38 17.16
N PHE A 95 -10.35 -46.61 18.23
CA PHE A 95 -9.08 -46.16 18.82
C PHE A 95 -8.10 -47.35 19.00
N PRO A 96 -6.80 -47.19 18.67
CA PRO A 96 -6.11 -45.94 18.30
C PRO A 96 -6.13 -45.58 16.80
N ALA A 97 -6.79 -46.37 15.95
CA ALA A 97 -6.88 -46.06 14.53
C ALA A 97 -7.87 -44.89 14.29
N THR A 98 -7.55 -44.05 13.31
CA THR A 98 -8.37 -42.92 12.88
C THR A 98 -8.42 -42.85 11.35
N ASN A 99 -9.59 -42.55 10.80
CA ASN A 99 -9.76 -42.21 9.39
C ASN A 99 -10.31 -40.79 9.19
N ALA A 100 -10.20 -39.95 10.21
CA ALA A 100 -10.70 -38.58 10.20
C ALA A 100 -9.78 -37.60 9.45
N GLU A 101 -9.18 -38.03 8.35
CA GLU A 101 -8.39 -37.19 7.44
C GLU A 101 -9.33 -36.40 6.53
N LYS A 102 -9.03 -35.12 6.34
CA LYS A 102 -9.70 -34.29 5.33
C LYS A 102 -8.70 -33.34 4.67
N THR A 103 -8.80 -33.24 3.35
CA THR A 103 -8.09 -32.22 2.57
C THR A 103 -8.90 -30.93 2.59
N ILE A 104 -8.26 -29.84 2.99
CA ILE A 104 -8.86 -28.50 3.08
C ILE A 104 -8.24 -27.63 2.02
N THR A 105 -9.09 -27.02 1.20
CA THR A 105 -8.71 -25.98 0.25
C THR A 105 -8.85 -24.61 0.92
N LEU A 106 -7.86 -23.74 0.73
CA LEU A 106 -7.91 -22.38 1.26
C LEU A 106 -8.99 -21.56 0.52
N PRO A 107 -9.93 -20.91 1.23
CA PRO A 107 -10.90 -20.01 0.63
C PRO A 107 -10.27 -18.86 -0.16
N GLN A 108 -9.20 -18.29 0.40
CA GLN A 108 -8.38 -17.28 -0.26
C GLN A 108 -7.08 -17.93 -0.72
N THR A 109 -6.80 -17.82 -2.01
CA THR A 109 -5.57 -18.36 -2.60
C THR A 109 -4.35 -17.60 -2.11
N VAL A 110 -3.31 -18.34 -1.78
CA VAL A 110 -2.01 -17.83 -1.35
C VAL A 110 -0.98 -18.06 -2.46
N ASN A 111 0.10 -17.27 -2.43
CA ASN A 111 1.14 -17.27 -3.46
C ASN A 111 2.33 -18.17 -3.11
N LYS A 112 2.46 -18.56 -1.84
CA LYS A 112 3.54 -19.43 -1.33
C LYS A 112 2.99 -20.50 -0.39
N VAL A 113 3.75 -21.59 -0.25
CA VAL A 113 3.46 -22.67 0.71
C VAL A 113 3.89 -22.31 2.15
N ASP A 114 4.55 -21.17 2.32
CA ASP A 114 5.04 -20.67 3.60
C ASP A 114 3.94 -20.00 4.43
N TYR A 115 2.92 -20.80 4.76
CA TYR A 115 1.84 -20.44 5.66
C TYR A 115 1.80 -21.43 6.82
N ASP A 116 1.39 -20.96 7.99
CA ASP A 116 1.17 -21.76 9.17
C ASP A 116 -0.30 -21.96 9.45
N VAL A 117 -0.62 -23.13 10.02
CA VAL A 117 -1.99 -23.53 10.34
C VAL A 117 -2.04 -23.88 11.82
N PHE A 118 -2.74 -23.05 12.59
CA PHE A 118 -3.05 -23.33 13.98
C PHE A 118 -4.44 -23.95 14.07
N ALA A 119 -4.55 -25.10 14.73
CA ALA A 119 -5.80 -25.83 14.88
C ALA A 119 -6.35 -25.70 16.30
N GLU A 120 -7.61 -25.31 16.41
CA GLU A 120 -8.36 -25.20 17.66
C GLU A 120 -9.56 -26.14 17.60
N VAL A 121 -9.71 -27.01 18.61
CA VAL A 121 -10.90 -27.88 18.72
C VAL A 121 -12.05 -27.08 19.31
N VAL A 122 -13.14 -26.91 18.55
CA VAL A 122 -14.32 -26.16 18.97
C VAL A 122 -15.30 -27.05 19.74
N SER A 123 -15.53 -28.25 19.22
CA SER A 123 -16.41 -29.24 19.85
C SER A 123 -16.02 -30.66 19.44
N ALA A 124 -16.23 -31.60 20.36
CA ALA A 124 -16.01 -33.02 20.11
C ALA A 124 -17.02 -33.86 20.90
N ASP A 125 -17.43 -35.01 20.35
CA ASP A 125 -18.29 -35.99 21.03
C ASP A 125 -17.49 -37.05 21.83
N GLY A 126 -16.19 -36.78 22.06
CA GLY A 126 -15.29 -37.61 22.84
C GLY A 126 -13.90 -36.99 22.97
N PRO A 127 -12.95 -37.71 23.60
CA PRO A 127 -11.57 -37.27 23.72
C PRO A 127 -10.86 -37.09 22.38
N VAL A 128 -10.18 -35.96 22.23
CA VAL A 128 -9.24 -35.65 21.15
C VAL A 128 -7.85 -35.49 21.78
N GLU A 129 -6.88 -36.26 21.30
CA GLU A 129 -5.52 -36.23 21.84
C GLU A 129 -4.65 -35.20 21.10
N ARG A 130 -4.66 -35.27 19.76
CA ARG A 130 -3.86 -34.38 18.92
C ARG A 130 -4.56 -34.11 17.60
N VAL A 131 -4.49 -32.85 17.15
CA VAL A 131 -4.81 -32.47 15.77
C VAL A 131 -3.50 -32.26 15.02
N GLU A 132 -3.41 -32.83 13.83
CA GLU A 132 -2.22 -32.77 12.99
C GLU A 132 -2.55 -32.14 11.65
N VAL A 133 -1.70 -31.21 11.22
CA VAL A 133 -1.74 -30.62 9.88
C VAL A 133 -0.50 -31.05 9.13
N TYR A 134 -0.69 -31.57 7.91
CA TYR A 134 0.40 -32.11 7.08
C TYR A 134 0.05 -31.98 5.60
N GLY A 135 1.01 -32.31 4.73
CA GLY A 135 0.82 -32.24 3.28
C GLY A 135 0.47 -30.84 2.79
N LYS A 136 1.12 -29.80 3.35
CA LYS A 136 0.95 -28.42 2.90
C LYS A 136 1.30 -28.31 1.41
N ALA A 137 0.39 -27.73 0.65
CA ALA A 137 0.50 -27.39 -0.76
C ALA A 137 0.05 -25.94 -0.96
N LEU A 138 0.26 -25.38 -2.16
CA LEU A 138 0.08 -23.96 -2.44
C LEU A 138 -1.29 -23.42 -2.01
N ASN A 139 -2.38 -24.18 -2.15
CA ASN A 139 -3.72 -23.72 -1.76
C ASN A 139 -4.52 -24.80 -1.02
N ALA A 140 -3.84 -25.78 -0.45
CA ALA A 140 -4.48 -26.87 0.26
C ALA A 140 -3.54 -27.52 1.27
N PHE A 141 -4.11 -28.12 2.30
CA PHE A 141 -3.40 -28.96 3.25
C PHE A 141 -4.31 -30.09 3.73
N LYS A 142 -3.74 -31.06 4.43
CA LYS A 142 -4.51 -32.12 5.08
C LYS A 142 -4.54 -31.89 6.58
N VAL A 143 -5.68 -32.18 7.18
CA VAL A 143 -5.85 -32.19 8.63
C VAL A 143 -6.39 -33.56 9.05
N CYS A 144 -5.86 -34.09 10.15
CA CYS A 144 -6.40 -35.26 10.83
C CYS A 144 -6.36 -35.06 12.35
N TYR A 145 -7.00 -35.95 13.10
CA TYR A 145 -6.87 -36.00 14.56
C TYR A 145 -6.71 -37.44 15.06
N SER A 146 -5.99 -37.59 16.17
CA SER A 146 -5.97 -38.81 17.00
C SER A 146 -6.89 -38.64 18.20
N GLY A 147 -7.65 -39.68 18.55
CA GLY A 147 -8.62 -39.65 19.65
C GLY A 147 -9.73 -40.68 19.47
N SER A 148 -10.60 -40.78 20.48
CA SER A 148 -11.75 -41.70 20.48
C SER A 148 -13.08 -41.02 20.12
N ALA A 149 -13.08 -39.69 19.94
CA ALA A 149 -14.20 -38.96 19.36
C ALA A 149 -14.58 -39.53 17.98
N LYS A 150 -15.87 -39.48 17.64
CA LYS A 150 -16.40 -39.83 16.32
C LYS A 150 -16.62 -38.58 15.48
N ASN A 151 -17.03 -37.47 16.08
CA ASN A 151 -17.28 -36.20 15.41
C ASN A 151 -16.53 -35.08 16.14
N VAL A 152 -15.70 -34.37 15.40
CA VAL A 152 -14.90 -33.25 15.92
C VAL A 152 -15.03 -32.07 14.97
N THR A 153 -15.34 -30.90 15.49
CA THR A 153 -15.30 -29.64 14.76
C THR A 153 -14.03 -28.91 15.13
N VAL A 154 -13.19 -28.65 14.14
CA VAL A 154 -11.91 -27.95 14.29
C VAL A 154 -11.98 -26.63 13.54
N LYS A 155 -11.49 -25.57 14.18
CA LYS A 155 -11.27 -24.27 13.59
C LYS A 155 -9.79 -24.13 13.25
N LEU A 156 -9.51 -23.81 12.00
CA LEU A 156 -8.17 -23.73 11.42
C LEU A 156 -7.87 -22.27 11.13
N HIS A 157 -6.87 -21.73 11.81
CA HIS A 157 -6.34 -20.40 11.60
C HIS A 157 -5.11 -20.50 10.70
N VAL A 158 -5.24 -20.03 9.46
CA VAL A 158 -4.16 -20.04 8.47
C VAL A 158 -3.57 -18.64 8.38
N THR A 159 -2.30 -18.49 8.71
CA THR A 159 -1.57 -17.21 8.64
C THR A 159 -0.36 -17.35 7.74
N GLY A 160 -0.05 -16.33 6.94
CA GLY A 160 1.07 -16.40 6.00
C GLY A 160 0.69 -16.86 4.59
N GLY A 161 1.68 -16.84 3.70
CA GLY A 161 1.61 -17.34 2.34
C GLY A 161 1.04 -16.37 1.31
N LEU A 162 0.39 -15.27 1.70
CA LEU A 162 -0.22 -14.33 0.76
C LEU A 162 0.81 -13.53 -0.05
N TYR A 163 2.01 -13.31 0.50
CA TYR A 163 3.06 -12.50 -0.14
C TYR A 163 4.43 -13.18 -0.24
#